data_AF-A0A1A9KPV3-F1
#
_entry.id   AF-A0A1A9KPV3-F1
#
_cell.length_a   1.000
_cell.length_b   1.000
_cell.length_c   1.000
_cell.angle_alpha   90.00
_cell.angle_beta   90.00
_cell.angle_gamma   90.00
#
_symmetry.space_group_name_H-M   'P 1'
#
loop_
_entity.id
_entity.type
_entity.pdbx_description
1 polymer ?
#
loop_
_entity_poly.entity_id
_entity_poly.type
_entity_poly.pdbx_seq_one_letter_code
_entity_poly.pdbx_strand_id
1 'polypeptide(L)'
;MTHVLKAKLTAVADVVVLKLAGAVWKLVKVFDPRPVQEHFAARPPVNGVTFGKVFSLPREDAGQSIVRLGWQHIKSENKKTGIVSRKKLVKIFNPANGHFVVLWAMGANEGRPLPRDAMAIDYDAKLALGISKKEEEAELIVGEANLGDREFFHMYTDHDASSRSARALGWYLFMAGIGWSVGVTVEGLVTAVLRMF
;
A
#
# COMPACT_ATOMS: atom_id res chain seq x y z
N MET A 1 -11.92 -10.84 -55.86
CA MET A 1 -12.03 -11.82 -54.74
C MET A 1 -11.30 -11.36 -53.47
N THR A 2 -10.15 -10.69 -53.61
CA THR A 2 -9.32 -10.11 -52.54
C THR A 2 -10.01 -9.05 -51.67
N HIS A 3 -10.77 -8.11 -52.26
CA HIS A 3 -11.44 -7.06 -51.49
C HIS A 3 -12.55 -7.58 -50.55
N VAL A 4 -13.29 -8.61 -50.96
CA VAL A 4 -14.38 -9.19 -50.16
C VAL A 4 -13.81 -10.02 -48.99
N LEU A 5 -12.70 -10.73 -49.22
CA LEU A 5 -12.00 -11.46 -48.17
C LEU A 5 -11.40 -10.51 -47.13
N LYS A 6 -10.79 -9.41 -47.59
CA LYS A 6 -10.20 -8.38 -46.74
C LYS A 6 -11.26 -7.69 -45.87
N ALA A 7 -12.42 -7.34 -46.44
CA ALA A 7 -13.54 -6.76 -45.71
C ALA A 7 -14.15 -7.70 -44.64
N LYS A 8 -14.22 -9.01 -44.93
CA LYS A 8 -14.66 -10.02 -43.95
C LYS A 8 -13.65 -10.19 -42.82
N LEU A 9 -12.35 -10.22 -43.14
CA LEU A 9 -11.28 -10.32 -42.15
C LEU A 9 -11.21 -9.08 -41.25
N THR A 10 -11.37 -7.86 -41.80
CA THR A 10 -11.41 -6.63 -40.99
C THR A 10 -12.60 -6.62 -40.04
N ALA A 11 -13.79 -7.03 -40.51
CA ALA A 11 -14.96 -7.10 -39.64
C ALA A 11 -14.79 -8.11 -38.48
N VAL A 12 -14.13 -9.25 -38.73
CA VAL A 12 -13.82 -10.23 -37.68
C VAL A 12 -12.78 -9.66 -36.71
N ALA A 13 -11.76 -8.98 -37.22
CA ALA A 13 -10.75 -8.31 -36.41
C ALA A 13 -11.34 -7.24 -35.49
N ASP A 14 -12.21 -6.37 -36.00
CA ASP A 14 -12.87 -5.32 -35.21
C ASP A 14 -13.67 -5.92 -34.05
N VAL A 15 -14.40 -7.02 -34.30
CA VAL A 15 -15.14 -7.74 -33.26
C VAL A 15 -14.20 -8.32 -32.20
N VAL A 16 -13.05 -8.86 -32.60
CA VAL A 16 -12.03 -9.39 -31.67
C VAL A 16 -11.44 -8.27 -30.81
N VAL A 17 -11.07 -7.13 -31.42
CA VAL A 17 -10.53 -5.97 -30.71
C VAL A 17 -11.54 -5.41 -29.73
N LEU A 18 -12.79 -5.22 -30.13
CA LEU A 18 -13.85 -4.71 -29.25
C LEU A 18 -14.16 -5.67 -28.10
N LYS A 19 -14.16 -6.98 -28.34
CA LYS A 19 -14.34 -7.98 -27.28
C LYS A 19 -13.17 -7.98 -26.29
N LEU A 20 -11.94 -7.85 -26.77
CA LEU A 20 -10.75 -7.74 -25.93
C LEU A 20 -10.78 -6.46 -25.08
N ALA A 21 -11.09 -5.31 -25.68
CA ALA A 21 -11.25 -4.05 -24.95
C ALA A 21 -12.33 -4.15 -23.87
N GLY A 22 -13.47 -4.78 -24.18
CA GLY A 22 -14.53 -5.06 -23.21
C GLY A 22 -14.11 -6.01 -22.08
N ALA A 23 -13.30 -7.03 -22.39
CA ALA A 23 -12.77 -7.96 -21.39
C ALA A 23 -11.74 -7.29 -20.46
N VAL A 24 -10.84 -6.49 -21.02
CA VAL A 24 -9.90 -5.65 -20.27
C VAL A 24 -10.65 -4.70 -19.36
N TRP A 25 -11.67 -3.99 -19.86
CA TRP A 25 -12.48 -3.08 -19.04
C TRP A 25 -13.18 -3.80 -17.87
N LYS A 26 -13.71 -5.01 -18.11
CA LYS A 26 -14.26 -5.84 -17.05
C LYS A 26 -13.20 -6.27 -16.03
N LEU A 27 -12.01 -6.66 -16.48
CA LEU A 27 -10.88 -6.99 -15.60
C LEU A 27 -10.45 -5.80 -14.75
N VAL A 28 -10.37 -4.59 -15.32
CA VAL A 28 -10.03 -3.37 -14.56
C VAL A 28 -11.06 -3.08 -13.47
N LYS A 29 -12.36 -3.31 -13.75
CA LYS A 29 -13.43 -3.12 -12.75
C LYS A 29 -13.46 -4.19 -11.65
N VAL A 30 -12.98 -5.39 -11.95
CA VAL A 30 -13.05 -6.54 -11.04
C VAL A 30 -11.74 -6.73 -10.26
N PHE A 31 -10.61 -6.27 -10.80
CA PHE A 31 -9.31 -6.41 -10.16
C PHE A 31 -9.15 -5.39 -9.04
N ASP A 32 -9.42 -5.83 -7.82
CA ASP A 32 -9.02 -5.11 -6.61
C ASP A 32 -7.53 -5.38 -6.32
N PRO A 33 -6.64 -4.37 -6.35
CA PRO A 33 -5.23 -4.56 -6.03
C PRO A 33 -4.99 -4.80 -4.53
N ARG A 34 -5.98 -4.54 -3.67
CA ARG A 34 -5.83 -4.57 -2.22
C ARG A 34 -5.34 -5.92 -1.69
N PRO A 35 -5.88 -7.10 -2.07
CA PRO A 35 -5.42 -8.37 -1.52
C PRO A 35 -3.95 -8.66 -1.84
N VAL A 36 -3.49 -8.26 -3.03
CA VAL A 36 -2.09 -8.42 -3.44
C VAL A 36 -1.20 -7.49 -2.62
N GLN A 37 -1.57 -6.21 -2.53
CA GLN A 37 -0.81 -5.23 -1.76
C GLN A 37 -0.77 -5.57 -0.26
N GLU A 38 -1.89 -6.04 0.29
CA GLU A 38 -2.00 -6.50 1.67
C GLU A 38 -1.14 -7.74 1.92
N HIS A 39 -1.09 -8.71 1.00
CA HIS A 39 -0.20 -9.86 1.11
C HIS A 39 1.29 -9.46 1.23
N PHE A 40 1.73 -8.47 0.44
CA PHE A 40 3.10 -7.96 0.56
C PHE A 40 3.30 -7.12 1.82
N ALA A 41 2.30 -6.32 2.19
CA ALA A 41 2.29 -5.50 3.40
C ALA A 41 2.07 -6.31 4.69
N ALA A 42 1.69 -7.57 4.65
CA ALA A 42 1.55 -8.41 5.85
C ALA A 42 2.88 -8.98 6.36
N ARG A 43 3.98 -8.85 5.60
CA ARG A 43 5.29 -9.41 5.97
C ARG A 43 5.93 -8.64 7.13
N PRO A 44 6.65 -9.27 8.07
CA PRO A 44 7.35 -8.54 9.12
C PRO A 44 8.39 -7.55 8.54
N PRO A 45 8.67 -6.44 9.22
CA PRO A 45 9.68 -5.48 8.76
C PRO A 45 11.10 -6.10 8.86
N VAL A 46 11.91 -5.90 7.82
CA VAL A 46 13.23 -6.56 7.65
C VAL A 46 14.24 -6.21 8.76
N ASN A 47 14.23 -4.94 9.21
CA ASN A 47 15.11 -4.45 10.28
C ASN A 47 14.27 -4.01 11.50
N GLY A 48 13.30 -4.85 11.86
CA GLY A 48 12.39 -4.59 12.97
C GLY A 48 13.08 -4.69 14.33
N VAL A 49 12.66 -3.85 15.28
CA VAL A 49 13.03 -3.92 16.69
C VAL A 49 11.77 -4.26 17.49
N THR A 50 11.95 -5.10 18.51
CA THR A 50 10.85 -5.50 19.38
C THR A 50 10.53 -4.42 20.43
N PHE A 51 9.26 -4.14 20.59
CA PHE A 51 8.69 -3.29 21.64
C PHE A 51 7.81 -4.15 22.52
N GLY A 52 7.95 -4.03 23.84
CA GLY A 52 7.19 -4.83 24.80
C GLY A 52 6.04 -4.08 25.45
N LYS A 53 6.00 -2.74 25.32
CA LYS A 53 4.99 -1.89 25.97
C LYS A 53 4.30 -0.95 25.00
N VAL A 54 2.97 -0.91 25.08
CA VAL A 54 2.10 -0.17 24.16
C VAL A 54 1.16 0.72 24.94
N PHE A 55 1.51 2.00 25.03
CA PHE A 55 0.69 3.02 25.66
C PHE A 55 -0.34 3.60 24.69
N SER A 56 -1.38 4.21 25.24
CA SER A 56 -2.37 4.95 24.45
C SER A 56 -1.88 6.38 24.21
N LEU A 57 -2.09 6.90 22.99
CA LEU A 57 -1.76 8.28 22.67
C LEU A 57 -2.59 9.28 23.49
N PRO A 58 -2.04 10.50 23.75
CA PRO A 58 -2.83 11.63 24.23
C PRO A 58 -3.97 11.96 23.26
N ARG A 59 -5.04 12.56 23.78
CA ARG A 59 -6.22 12.90 23.00
C ARG A 59 -5.94 13.90 21.87
N GLU A 60 -4.94 14.76 22.02
CA GLU A 60 -4.51 15.73 20.99
C GLU A 60 -3.92 15.05 19.74
N ASP A 61 -3.31 13.88 19.92
CA ASP A 61 -2.61 13.13 18.88
C ASP A 61 -3.47 12.02 18.26
N ALA A 62 -4.64 11.75 18.86
CA ALA A 62 -5.57 10.74 18.38
C ALA A 62 -6.13 11.12 16.99
N GLY A 63 -6.36 10.12 16.14
CA GLY A 63 -6.88 10.27 14.79
C GLY A 63 -5.86 10.73 13.73
N GLN A 64 -4.60 11.01 14.10
CA GLN A 64 -3.59 11.53 13.17
C GLN A 64 -2.77 10.45 12.46
N SER A 65 -3.11 9.16 12.62
CA SER A 65 -2.34 8.02 12.10
C SER A 65 -0.85 8.10 12.45
N ILE A 66 -0.54 8.51 13.69
CA ILE A 66 0.83 8.63 14.20
C ILE A 66 1.15 7.52 15.21
N VAL A 67 2.44 7.29 15.40
CA VAL A 67 2.99 6.54 16.53
C VAL A 67 4.10 7.35 17.16
N ARG A 68 4.11 7.42 18.49
CA ARG A 68 5.23 8.01 19.24
C ARG A 68 6.18 6.91 19.67
N LEU A 69 7.44 7.07 19.31
CA LEU A 69 8.54 6.19 19.68
C LEU A 69 9.48 6.92 20.63
N GLY A 70 10.14 6.17 21.52
CA GLY A 70 11.25 6.72 22.31
C GLY A 70 12.29 7.39 21.41
N TRP A 71 12.88 8.50 21.87
CA TRP A 71 13.86 9.28 21.11
C TRP A 71 15.06 8.45 20.62
N GLN A 72 15.32 7.30 21.25
CA GLN A 72 16.38 6.39 20.87
C GLN A 72 16.16 5.70 19.53
N HIS A 73 14.90 5.57 19.12
CA HIS A 73 14.48 4.89 17.89
C HIS A 73 14.26 5.87 16.73
N ILE A 74 14.33 7.17 16.98
CA ILE A 74 14.23 8.20 15.94
C ILE A 74 15.62 8.60 15.45
N LYS A 75 15.84 8.48 14.14
CA LYS A 75 17.04 8.98 13.47
C LYS A 75 17.01 10.51 13.42
N SER A 76 18.15 11.13 13.74
CA SER A 76 18.40 12.56 13.58
C SER A 76 19.80 12.78 13.01
N GLU A 77 20.14 14.02 12.62
CA GLU A 77 21.47 14.36 12.11
C GLU A 77 22.59 13.92 13.08
N ASN A 78 22.33 14.07 14.38
CA ASN A 78 23.27 13.69 15.45
C ASN A 78 23.14 12.23 15.89
N LYS A 79 22.14 11.49 15.40
CA LYS A 79 21.87 10.10 15.81
C LYS A 79 21.40 9.25 14.63
N LYS A 80 22.34 8.56 14.00
CA LYS A 80 22.07 7.67 12.84
C LYS A 80 21.56 6.28 13.23
N THR A 81 21.59 5.93 14.52
CA THR A 81 21.31 4.57 15.02
C THR A 81 19.83 4.26 15.28
N GLY A 82 18.93 5.23 15.11
CA GLY A 82 17.48 4.99 15.23
C GLY A 82 16.95 4.05 14.14
N ILE A 83 15.75 3.50 14.31
CA ILE A 83 15.11 2.63 13.32
C ILE A 83 14.52 3.45 12.16
N VAL A 84 14.00 4.65 12.43
CA VAL A 84 13.24 5.44 11.46
C VAL A 84 13.46 6.95 11.67
N SER A 85 13.43 7.74 10.61
CA SER A 85 13.47 9.21 10.74
C SER A 85 12.10 9.76 11.12
N ARG A 86 12.06 10.92 11.80
CA ARG A 86 10.80 11.60 12.12
C ARG A 86 9.99 11.90 10.85
N LYS A 87 8.66 11.80 10.93
CA LYS A 87 7.73 11.97 9.81
C LYS A 87 7.94 10.99 8.64
N LYS A 88 8.60 9.85 8.88
CA LYS A 88 8.58 8.72 7.95
C LYS A 88 7.58 7.68 8.42
N LEU A 89 7.12 6.85 7.49
CA LEU A 89 6.21 5.76 7.81
C LEU A 89 6.99 4.63 8.50
N VAL A 90 6.40 4.11 9.55
CA VAL A 90 6.89 2.96 10.29
C VAL A 90 5.79 1.89 10.28
N LYS A 91 6.21 0.65 10.11
CA LYS A 91 5.35 -0.51 10.19
C LYS A 91 5.42 -1.07 11.60
N ILE A 92 4.26 -1.39 12.14
CA ILE A 92 4.08 -2.07 13.41
C ILE A 92 3.41 -3.38 13.09
N PHE A 93 4.06 -4.48 13.44
CA PHE A 93 3.60 -5.83 13.16
C PHE A 93 3.41 -6.58 14.48
N ASN A 94 2.26 -7.20 14.65
CA ASN A 94 1.97 -8.08 15.77
C ASN A 94 2.27 -9.53 15.36
N PRO A 95 3.36 -10.14 15.84
CA PRO A 95 3.72 -11.52 15.51
C PRO A 95 2.74 -12.56 16.06
N ALA A 96 1.93 -12.24 17.08
CA ALA A 96 1.01 -13.19 17.69
C ALA A 96 -0.20 -13.51 16.79
N ASN A 97 -0.64 -12.57 15.97
CA ASN A 97 -1.81 -12.72 15.09
C ASN A 97 -1.55 -12.36 13.62
N GLY A 98 -0.35 -11.86 13.29
CA GLY A 98 0.02 -11.45 11.93
C GLY A 98 -0.58 -10.11 11.50
N HIS A 99 -1.29 -9.41 12.38
CA HIS A 99 -1.86 -8.11 12.06
C HIS A 99 -0.78 -7.04 12.01
N PHE A 100 -1.00 -6.01 11.20
CA PHE A 100 -0.08 -4.91 11.07
C PHE A 100 -0.80 -3.59 10.89
N VAL A 101 -0.12 -2.51 11.25
CA VAL A 101 -0.51 -1.15 10.89
C VAL A 101 0.71 -0.39 10.41
N VAL A 102 0.49 0.62 9.56
CA VAL A 102 1.51 1.54 9.10
C VAL A 102 1.12 2.92 9.58
N LEU A 103 2.03 3.61 10.28
CA LEU A 103 1.76 4.90 10.92
C LEU A 103 2.94 5.86 10.72
N TRP A 104 2.71 7.15 10.89
CA TRP A 104 3.77 8.15 10.86
C TRP A 104 4.58 8.13 12.16
N ALA A 105 5.89 7.96 12.05
CA ALA A 105 6.80 7.99 13.18
C ALA A 105 6.97 9.42 13.71
N MET A 106 6.59 9.61 14.96
CA MET A 106 6.86 10.79 15.75
C MET A 106 7.81 10.44 16.90
N GLY A 107 8.60 11.42 17.33
CA GLY A 107 9.35 11.28 18.58
C GLY A 107 8.43 11.30 19.79
N ALA A 108 8.97 10.88 20.92
CA ALA A 108 8.30 11.00 22.21
C ALA A 108 7.90 12.45 22.47
N ASN A 109 6.87 12.67 23.27
CA ASN A 109 6.47 14.03 23.61
C ASN A 109 7.43 14.57 24.68
N GLU A 110 7.81 15.85 24.62
CA GLU A 110 8.75 16.46 25.56
C GLU A 110 8.25 16.38 27.02
N GLY A 111 6.92 16.40 27.22
CA GLY A 111 6.29 16.23 28.54
C GLY A 111 5.96 14.79 28.95
N ARG A 112 6.14 13.79 28.08
CA ARG A 112 5.89 12.36 28.37
C ARG A 112 6.96 11.49 27.71
N PRO A 113 8.14 11.35 28.33
CA PRO A 113 9.19 10.48 27.82
C PRO A 113 8.70 9.03 27.84
N LEU A 114 8.88 8.36 26.70
CA LEU A 114 8.61 6.93 26.57
C LEU A 114 9.87 6.14 26.95
N PRO A 115 9.73 5.03 27.69
CA PRO A 115 10.81 4.05 27.85
C PRO A 115 11.34 3.59 26.49
N ARG A 116 12.58 3.08 26.46
CA ARG A 116 13.24 2.64 25.22
C ARG A 116 12.39 1.66 24.42
N ASP A 117 11.87 0.62 25.06
CA ASP A 117 11.14 -0.47 24.38
C ASP A 117 9.62 -0.28 24.48
N ALA A 118 9.19 0.98 24.57
CA ALA A 118 7.80 1.37 24.63
C ALA A 118 7.42 2.32 23.49
N MET A 119 6.17 2.21 23.08
CA MET A 119 5.56 3.04 22.05
C MET A 119 4.18 3.52 22.49
N ALA A 120 3.70 4.60 21.90
CA ALA A 120 2.32 5.04 22.07
C ALA A 120 1.61 5.11 20.72
N ILE A 121 0.43 4.49 20.66
CA ILE A 121 -0.44 4.43 19.47
C ILE A 121 -1.89 4.72 19.86
N ASP A 122 -2.70 5.08 18.87
CA ASP A 122 -4.12 5.35 19.06
C ASP A 122 -4.92 4.05 19.29
N TYR A 123 -6.14 4.20 19.81
CA TYR A 123 -7.08 3.12 20.06
C TYR A 123 -7.39 2.32 18.78
N ASP A 124 -7.65 2.99 17.66
CA ASP A 124 -7.97 2.32 16.39
C ASP A 124 -6.78 1.50 15.88
N ALA A 125 -5.55 1.97 16.10
CA ALA A 125 -4.34 1.23 15.77
C ALA A 125 -4.15 0.01 16.68
N LYS A 126 -4.45 0.12 17.98
CA LYS A 126 -4.46 -1.03 18.90
C LYS A 126 -5.46 -2.09 18.45
N LEU A 127 -6.67 -1.66 18.09
CA LEU A 127 -7.73 -2.55 17.62
C LEU A 127 -7.32 -3.26 16.32
N ALA A 128 -6.75 -2.53 15.35
CA ALA A 128 -6.25 -3.11 14.11
C ALA A 128 -5.11 -4.13 14.34
N LEU A 129 -4.23 -3.86 15.31
CA LEU A 129 -3.20 -4.81 15.75
C LEU A 129 -3.75 -5.99 16.56
N GLY A 130 -5.05 -6.01 16.87
CA GLY A 130 -5.68 -7.04 17.70
C GLY A 130 -5.26 -6.99 19.17
N ILE A 131 -4.83 -5.84 19.67
CA ILE A 131 -4.44 -5.62 21.06
C ILE A 131 -5.67 -5.13 21.84
N SER A 132 -5.94 -5.74 22.98
CA SER A 132 -7.10 -5.35 23.79
C SER A 132 -6.88 -3.98 24.45
N LYS A 133 -7.97 -3.24 24.72
CA LYS A 133 -7.89 -1.87 25.28
C LYS A 133 -7.12 -1.77 26.60
N LYS A 134 -7.15 -2.84 27.40
CA LYS A 134 -6.54 -2.90 28.74
C LYS A 134 -5.12 -3.48 28.73
N GLU A 135 -4.69 -4.00 27.59
CA GLU A 135 -3.39 -4.64 27.45
C GLU A 135 -2.36 -3.61 27.04
N GLU A 136 -1.42 -3.38 27.94
CA GLU A 136 -0.27 -2.50 27.72
C GLU A 136 1.00 -3.28 27.42
N GLU A 137 0.99 -4.60 27.62
CA GLU A 137 2.11 -5.49 27.33
C GLU A 137 1.78 -6.31 26.10
N ALA A 138 2.45 -5.99 25.00
CA ALA A 138 2.32 -6.72 23.73
C ALA A 138 3.69 -6.68 23.04
N GLU A 139 4.17 -7.84 22.60
CA GLU A 139 5.41 -7.95 21.86
C GLU A 139 5.16 -7.56 20.40
N LEU A 140 5.58 -6.36 20.00
CA LEU A 140 5.39 -5.83 18.65
C LEU A 140 6.71 -5.62 17.95
N ILE A 141 6.75 -5.93 16.66
CA ILE A 141 7.92 -5.68 15.81
C ILE A 141 7.70 -4.37 15.06
N VAL A 142 8.59 -3.40 15.28
CA VAL A 142 8.50 -2.06 14.70
C VAL A 142 9.70 -1.79 13.82
N GLY A 143 9.48 -1.37 12.58
CA GLY A 143 10.56 -1.05 11.65
C GLY A 143 10.15 -0.07 10.56
N GLU A 144 11.13 0.51 9.87
CA GLU A 144 10.88 1.45 8.77
C GLU A 144 10.02 0.78 7.68
N ALA A 145 8.96 1.47 7.24
CA ALA A 145 8.03 0.95 6.24
C ALA A 145 8.74 0.81 4.88
N ASN A 146 8.65 -0.38 4.27
CA ASN A 146 9.21 -0.62 2.95
C ASN A 146 8.35 0.04 1.86
N LEU A 147 8.76 -0.06 0.59
CA LEU A 147 8.02 0.55 -0.51
C LEU A 147 6.56 0.06 -0.60
N GLY A 148 6.33 -1.25 -0.45
CA GLY A 148 5.00 -1.84 -0.48
C GLY A 148 4.11 -1.37 0.68
N ASP A 149 4.66 -1.30 1.89
CA ASP A 149 3.97 -0.81 3.07
C ASP A 149 3.53 0.66 2.90
N ARG A 150 4.41 1.48 2.30
CA ARG A 150 4.14 2.89 2.04
C ARG A 150 3.05 3.09 1.00
N GLU A 151 3.08 2.33 -0.09
CA GLU A 151 2.03 2.37 -1.11
C GLU A 151 0.69 1.89 -0.55
N PHE A 152 0.69 0.80 0.24
CA PHE A 152 -0.50 0.34 0.94
C PHE A 152 -1.07 1.43 1.87
N PHE A 153 -0.22 2.09 2.65
CA PHE A 153 -0.64 3.17 3.53
C PHE A 153 -1.30 4.32 2.75
N HIS A 154 -0.62 4.85 1.74
CA HIS A 154 -1.11 5.99 0.96
C HIS A 154 -2.40 5.68 0.19
N MET A 155 -2.61 4.42 -0.18
CA MET A 155 -3.79 4.02 -0.94
C MET A 155 -5.01 3.79 -0.05
N TYR A 156 -4.84 3.26 1.17
CA TYR A 156 -5.97 2.78 1.97
C TYR A 156 -6.12 3.40 3.36
N THR A 157 -5.03 3.76 4.02
CA THR A 157 -5.05 4.11 5.45
C THR A 157 -4.61 5.55 5.74
N ASP A 158 -4.08 6.25 4.74
CA ASP A 158 -3.78 7.68 4.84
C ASP A 158 -5.04 8.43 5.22
N HIS A 159 -4.95 9.41 6.12
CA HIS A 159 -6.12 10.15 6.60
C HIS A 159 -6.72 11.01 5.49
N ASP A 160 -5.87 11.57 4.63
CA ASP A 160 -6.29 12.44 3.54
C ASP A 160 -6.97 11.67 2.40
N ALA A 161 -8.27 11.94 2.21
CA ALA A 161 -9.06 11.34 1.14
C ALA A 161 -8.55 11.70 -0.26
N SER A 162 -7.96 12.88 -0.44
CA SER A 162 -7.40 13.31 -1.72
C SER A 162 -6.15 12.50 -2.07
N SER A 163 -5.27 12.24 -1.09
CA SER A 163 -4.10 11.36 -1.21
C SER A 163 -4.51 9.95 -1.68
N ARG A 164 -5.49 9.35 -1.00
CA ARG A 164 -6.02 8.02 -1.36
C ARG A 164 -6.61 7.98 -2.77
N SER A 165 -7.41 8.99 -3.12
CA SER A 165 -8.06 9.09 -4.43
C SER A 165 -7.06 9.26 -5.57
N ALA A 166 -6.00 10.06 -5.37
CA ALA A 166 -4.95 10.26 -6.35
C ALA A 166 -4.17 8.96 -6.62
N ARG A 167 -3.87 8.18 -5.57
CA ARG A 167 -3.20 6.88 -5.71
C ARG A 167 -4.09 5.84 -6.39
N ALA A 168 -5.37 5.79 -6.03
CA ALA A 168 -6.33 4.94 -6.71
C ALA A 168 -6.46 5.28 -8.21
N LEU A 169 -6.50 6.57 -8.56
CA LEU A 169 -6.49 7.01 -9.96
C LEU A 169 -5.23 6.56 -10.69
N GLY A 170 -4.06 6.68 -10.05
CA GLY A 170 -2.79 6.19 -10.62
C GLY A 170 -2.84 4.69 -10.95
N TRP A 171 -3.45 3.89 -10.07
CA TRP A 171 -3.67 2.46 -10.33
C TRP A 171 -4.59 2.22 -11.54
N TYR A 172 -5.70 2.93 -11.63
CA TYR A 172 -6.61 2.82 -12.78
C TYR A 172 -5.95 3.23 -14.09
N LEU A 173 -5.14 4.29 -14.08
CA LEU A 173 -4.36 4.73 -15.25
C LEU A 173 -3.31 3.70 -15.65
N PHE A 174 -2.62 3.09 -14.69
CA PHE A 174 -1.66 2.01 -14.95
C PHE A 174 -2.34 0.82 -15.62
N MET A 175 -3.47 0.38 -15.09
CA MET A 175 -4.25 -0.74 -15.66
C MET A 175 -4.82 -0.40 -17.04
N ALA A 176 -5.28 0.84 -17.26
CA ALA A 176 -5.70 1.32 -18.57
C ALA A 176 -4.53 1.34 -19.57
N GLY A 177 -3.33 1.72 -19.13
CA GLY A 177 -2.11 1.69 -19.92
C GLY A 177 -1.74 0.28 -20.37
N ILE A 178 -1.77 -0.70 -19.47
CA ILE A 178 -1.57 -2.12 -19.81
C ILE A 178 -2.61 -2.57 -20.85
N GLY A 179 -3.88 -2.22 -20.61
CA GLY A 179 -4.97 -2.54 -21.53
C GLY A 179 -4.75 -1.98 -22.93
N TRP A 180 -4.33 -0.72 -23.02
CA TRP A 180 -4.01 -0.06 -24.27
C TRP A 180 -2.84 -0.73 -25.00
N SER A 181 -1.75 -1.04 -24.29
CA SER A 181 -0.58 -1.73 -24.88
C SER A 181 -0.93 -3.09 -25.47
N VAL A 182 -1.78 -3.86 -24.79
CA VAL A 182 -2.29 -5.14 -25.31
C VAL A 182 -3.13 -4.91 -26.57
N GLY A 183 -4.03 -3.93 -26.55
CA GLY A 183 -4.86 -3.57 -27.70
C GLY A 183 -4.03 -3.25 -28.95
N VAL A 184 -3.05 -2.36 -28.81
CA VAL A 184 -2.15 -1.95 -29.90
C VAL A 184 -1.33 -3.12 -30.45
N THR A 185 -0.87 -4.02 -29.57
CA THR A 185 -0.08 -5.19 -29.98
C THR A 185 -0.94 -6.17 -30.80
N VAL A 186 -2.18 -6.40 -30.38
CA VAL A 186 -3.14 -7.24 -31.12
C VAL A 186 -3.50 -6.61 -32.46
N GLU A 187 -3.79 -5.31 -32.50
CA GLU A 187 -4.06 -4.60 -33.74
C GLU A 187 -2.87 -4.66 -34.72
N GLY A 188 -1.65 -4.51 -34.21
CA GLY A 188 -0.42 -4.66 -34.98
C GLY A 188 -0.27 -6.06 -35.58
N LEU A 189 -0.52 -7.11 -34.78
CA LEU A 189 -0.49 -8.50 -35.23
C LEU A 189 -1.53 -8.77 -36.33
N VAL A 190 -2.78 -8.32 -36.12
CA VAL A 190 -3.86 -8.45 -37.11
C VAL A 190 -3.49 -7.75 -38.41
N THR A 191 -2.98 -6.52 -38.32
CA THR A 191 -2.58 -5.74 -39.50
C THR A 191 -1.43 -6.40 -40.24
N ALA A 192 -0.47 -6.99 -39.53
CA ALA A 192 0.63 -7.74 -40.13
C ALA A 192 0.12 -8.98 -40.89
N VAL A 193 -0.78 -9.76 -40.28
CA VAL A 193 -1.42 -10.93 -40.94
C VAL A 193 -2.21 -10.49 -42.17
N LEU A 194 -3.00 -9.42 -42.07
CA LEU A 194 -3.77 -8.85 -43.18
C LEU A 194 -2.93 -8.32 -44.35
N ARG A 195 -1.66 -8.00 -44.12
CA ARG A 195 -0.71 -7.55 -45.17
C ARG A 195 0.03 -8.71 -45.82
N MET A 196 0.06 -9.89 -45.19
CA MET A 196 0.66 -11.11 -45.75
C MET A 196 -0.26 -11.82 -46.76
N PHE A 197 -1.56 -11.53 -46.75
CA PHE A 197 -2.57 -11.99 -47.70
C PHE A 197 -2.99 -10.87 -48.68
#